data_AF-B5GFY8-F1
#
_entry.id   AF-B5GFY8-F1
#
_cell.length_a   1.000
_cell.length_b   1.000
_cell.length_c   1.000
_cell.angle_alpha   90.00
_cell.angle_beta   90.00
_cell.angle_gamma   90.00
#
_symmetry.space_group_name_H-M   'P 1'
#
loop_
_entity.id
_entity.type
_entity.pdbx_description
1 polymer ?
#
loop_
_entity_poly.entity_id
_entity_poly.type
_entity_poly.pdbx_seq_one_letter_code
_entity_poly.pdbx_strand_id
1 'polypeptide(L)'
;MPVRRVHLSDGRTLTLYDTSGPYTDPSVTTDVRRGLDTPRAPWIAARGDTETYPGRTVRPEDDGPRHTVPRGGARDIDAIFPGRPRRPRRARTGAPVTQLAYARRGEITPEMEYAALREGIAPEVVREELAAGRAVLPANINHPESEPMVIGKRFLVKINANIGNSAVTSSIEEEVEKMTWATRWGADTVMDLSTGRDIHTTREWILRNSPVPIGTVPLYQALEKCGGKAEELSWELYRDTIVEQAEQGVDYMTVHAGVRLAYVPLTARRTTGIVSRGGSIMAAWCLAHHQDSFLYEHFGELCEILAAYDVTFSLGDGLRPGSVADANDEAQFAELRTLGELTAVAREHGVQTMVEGPGHVPMHKIKENVELQQEMCDGAPFYTLGPLTTDIAPGYDHITSGIGAAMIAWWGTAMLCYVTPKEHLGLPDRDDVKTGVITYKIAAHAADLAKGHPGAREWDDALSQARFDFRWEDQFNLSLDPDTARAFHDETLPAEPAKTAHFCSMCGPKFCSMRISRDISERFGAGSDVELSKEEIAAGMIEKSREFAASGNRVYLPLAE
;
A
#
# COMPACT_ATOMS: atom_id res chain seq x y z
N MET A 1 -10.18 -2.16 17.45
CA MET A 1 -9.11 -2.27 16.45
C MET A 1 -9.35 -3.56 15.68
N PRO A 2 -9.46 -3.50 14.35
CA PRO A 2 -9.70 -4.63 13.46
C PRO A 2 -8.43 -5.49 13.37
N VAL A 3 -8.62 -6.79 13.51
CA VAL A 3 -7.60 -7.82 13.26
C VAL A 3 -8.30 -9.05 12.73
N ARG A 4 -7.60 -9.78 11.87
CA ARG A 4 -8.02 -11.10 11.44
C ARG A 4 -7.41 -12.14 12.37
N ARG A 5 -8.26 -12.86 13.12
CA ARG A 5 -7.80 -13.99 13.95
C ARG A 5 -7.95 -15.29 13.16
N VAL A 6 -6.85 -16.01 13.01
CA VAL A 6 -6.82 -17.34 12.40
C VAL A 6 -6.76 -18.38 13.52
N HIS A 7 -7.87 -19.08 13.74
CA HIS A 7 -7.96 -20.16 14.71
C HIS A 7 -7.41 -21.45 14.10
N LEU A 8 -6.39 -22.02 14.72
CA LEU A 8 -5.71 -23.21 14.23
C LEU A 8 -6.25 -24.46 14.93
N SER A 9 -6.25 -25.59 14.23
CA SER A 9 -6.70 -26.87 14.77
C SER A 9 -5.84 -27.41 15.94
N ASP A 10 -4.64 -26.86 16.14
CA ASP A 10 -3.77 -27.15 17.29
C ASP A 10 -4.09 -26.33 18.56
N GLY A 11 -5.16 -25.53 18.52
CA GLY A 11 -5.63 -24.70 19.63
C GLY A 11 -4.95 -23.32 19.72
N ARG A 12 -3.92 -23.04 18.90
CA ARG A 12 -3.33 -21.70 18.81
C ARG A 12 -4.24 -20.77 18.01
N THR A 13 -4.04 -19.47 18.20
CA THR A 13 -4.69 -18.43 17.40
C THR A 13 -3.65 -17.40 17.00
N LEU A 14 -3.50 -17.16 15.69
CA LEU A 14 -2.63 -16.12 15.17
C LEU A 14 -3.46 -14.87 14.88
N THR A 15 -2.95 -13.72 15.28
CA THR A 15 -3.58 -12.42 15.01
C THR A 15 -2.83 -11.74 13.87
N LEU A 16 -3.52 -11.48 12.77
CA LEU A 16 -2.95 -10.89 11.57
C LEU A 16 -3.49 -9.48 11.37
N TYR A 17 -2.62 -8.61 10.83
CA TYR A 17 -2.99 -7.27 10.40
C TYR A 17 -4.09 -7.36 9.33
N ASP A 18 -5.11 -6.52 9.43
CA ASP A 18 -6.27 -6.54 8.54
C ASP A 18 -6.66 -5.10 8.16
N THR A 19 -6.77 -4.84 6.87
CA THR A 19 -7.13 -3.53 6.29
C THR A 19 -8.49 -3.53 5.61
N SER A 20 -9.19 -4.67 5.63
CA SER A 20 -10.47 -4.85 4.95
C SER A 20 -11.63 -4.07 5.59
N GLY A 21 -11.43 -3.56 6.82
CA GLY A 21 -12.37 -2.72 7.54
C GLY A 21 -13.72 -3.42 7.81
N PRO A 22 -14.82 -2.65 7.95
CA PRO A 22 -16.13 -3.19 8.29
C PRO A 22 -16.71 -4.18 7.27
N TYR A 23 -16.15 -4.28 6.06
CA TYR A 23 -16.65 -5.14 4.98
C TYR A 23 -16.49 -6.63 5.24
N THR A 24 -15.57 -7.03 6.13
CA THR A 24 -15.34 -8.42 6.49
C THR A 24 -15.81 -8.75 7.91
N ASP A 25 -16.31 -7.76 8.66
CA ASP A 25 -16.88 -7.97 9.98
C ASP A 25 -18.33 -8.48 9.86
N PRO A 26 -18.61 -9.75 10.22
CA PRO A 26 -19.95 -10.31 10.09
C PRO A 26 -20.98 -9.67 11.04
N SER A 27 -20.53 -8.88 12.02
CA SER A 27 -21.40 -8.14 12.93
C SER A 27 -21.85 -6.77 12.40
N VAL A 28 -21.24 -6.30 11.29
CA VAL A 28 -21.54 -5.00 10.69
C VAL A 28 -22.26 -5.20 9.36
N THR A 29 -23.35 -4.46 9.15
CA THR A 29 -24.03 -4.39 7.85
C THR A 29 -23.61 -3.12 7.13
N THR A 30 -22.87 -3.26 6.04
CA THR A 30 -22.40 -2.13 5.22
C THR A 30 -23.37 -1.81 4.09
N ASP A 31 -23.63 -0.52 3.85
CA ASP A 31 -24.39 -0.02 2.70
C ASP A 31 -23.61 1.13 2.05
N VAL A 32 -23.14 0.90 0.81
CA VAL A 32 -22.31 1.86 0.08
C VAL A 32 -22.98 3.21 -0.15
N ARG A 33 -24.33 3.26 -0.19
CA ARG A 33 -25.10 4.49 -0.36
C ARG A 33 -25.18 5.33 0.91
N ARG A 34 -24.97 4.69 2.07
CA ARG A 34 -24.93 5.35 3.37
C ARG A 34 -23.51 5.80 3.74
N GLY A 35 -22.51 5.07 3.26
CA GLY A 35 -21.11 5.19 3.70
C GLY A 35 -20.85 4.44 5.01
N LEU A 36 -19.58 4.35 5.38
CA LEU A 36 -19.14 3.73 6.63
C LEU A 36 -19.50 4.59 7.85
N ASP A 37 -19.49 3.94 9.03
CA ASP A 37 -19.56 4.66 10.29
C ASP A 37 -18.29 5.50 10.51
N THR A 38 -18.36 6.49 11.41
CA THR A 38 -17.31 7.51 11.56
C THR A 38 -16.63 7.44 12.94
N PRO A 39 -15.85 6.39 13.22
CA PRO A 39 -15.29 6.13 14.54
C PRO A 39 -14.37 7.24 15.05
N ARG A 40 -13.71 7.99 14.15
CA ARG A 40 -12.80 9.09 14.54
C ARG A 40 -13.52 10.41 14.82
N ALA A 41 -14.78 10.58 14.40
CA ALA A 41 -15.49 11.86 14.55
C ALA A 41 -15.57 12.35 16.02
N PRO A 42 -15.84 11.48 17.02
CA PRO A 42 -15.79 11.87 18.43
C PRO A 42 -14.39 12.32 18.88
N TRP A 43 -13.32 11.67 18.39
CA TRP A 43 -11.94 12.00 18.75
C TRP A 43 -11.57 13.39 18.24
N ILE A 44 -11.86 13.66 16.97
CA ILE A 44 -11.60 14.96 16.31
C ILE A 44 -12.38 16.07 17.02
N ALA A 45 -13.64 15.82 17.40
CA ALA A 45 -14.44 16.81 18.12
C ALA A 45 -13.92 17.09 19.54
N ALA A 46 -13.47 16.04 20.25
CA ALA A 46 -13.03 16.14 21.65
C ALA A 46 -11.76 16.98 21.84
N ARG A 47 -10.90 17.08 20.82
CA ARG A 47 -9.66 17.90 20.86
C ARG A 47 -9.93 19.40 21.01
N GLY A 48 -11.09 19.88 20.55
CA GLY A 48 -11.52 21.27 20.75
C GLY A 48 -10.77 22.33 19.92
N ASP A 49 -9.92 21.91 18.98
CA ASP A 49 -9.06 22.74 18.14
C ASP A 49 -9.54 22.89 16.69
N THR A 50 -10.61 22.19 16.31
CA THR A 50 -11.23 22.28 14.98
C THR A 50 -12.68 22.78 15.04
N GLU A 51 -13.14 23.46 14.00
CA GLU A 51 -14.50 24.00 13.84
C GLU A 51 -15.14 23.53 12.53
N THR A 52 -16.46 23.39 12.52
CA THR A 52 -17.23 23.20 11.28
C THR A 52 -17.51 24.54 10.63
N TYR A 53 -17.39 24.63 9.31
CA TYR A 53 -17.70 25.84 8.54
C TYR A 53 -18.49 25.48 7.27
N PRO A 54 -19.00 26.46 6.49
CA PRO A 54 -19.83 26.17 5.32
C PRO A 54 -19.16 25.32 4.23
N GLY A 55 -17.84 25.34 4.12
CA GLY A 55 -17.11 24.70 3.02
C GLY A 55 -17.22 25.46 1.70
N ARG A 56 -16.52 24.94 0.70
CA ARG A 56 -16.61 25.34 -0.71
C ARG A 56 -17.86 24.71 -1.34
N THR A 57 -18.54 25.46 -2.20
CA THR A 57 -19.61 24.91 -3.03
C THR A 57 -19.01 24.14 -4.20
N VAL A 58 -19.47 22.90 -4.42
CA VAL A 58 -19.13 22.10 -5.61
C VAL A 58 -19.56 22.83 -6.88
N ARG A 59 -18.67 22.87 -7.86
CA ARG A 59 -18.85 23.56 -9.14
C ARG A 59 -18.80 22.55 -10.30
N PRO A 60 -19.45 22.83 -11.45
CA PRO A 60 -19.51 21.89 -12.56
C PRO A 60 -18.15 21.39 -13.07
N GLU A 61 -17.11 22.22 -13.00
CA GLU A 61 -15.75 21.87 -13.42
C GLU A 61 -15.06 20.85 -12.51
N ASP A 62 -15.56 20.62 -11.28
CA ASP A 62 -14.98 19.65 -10.35
C ASP A 62 -15.13 18.20 -10.85
N ASP A 63 -16.16 17.96 -11.65
CA ASP A 63 -16.43 16.70 -12.34
C ASP A 63 -15.98 16.72 -13.82
N GLY A 64 -15.07 17.64 -14.18
CA GLY A 64 -14.43 17.70 -15.49
C GLY A 64 -15.34 18.18 -16.65
N PRO A 65 -14.82 18.20 -17.90
CA PRO A 65 -15.56 18.73 -19.05
C PRO A 65 -16.76 17.84 -19.46
N ARG A 66 -17.96 18.44 -19.50
CA ARG A 66 -19.15 17.85 -20.11
C ARG A 66 -19.01 17.79 -21.64
N HIS A 67 -18.39 16.75 -22.22
CA HIS A 67 -18.60 16.52 -23.67
C HIS A 67 -20.05 16.09 -23.93
N THR A 68 -20.65 16.73 -24.93
CA THR A 68 -22.04 16.66 -25.42
C THR A 68 -22.50 15.29 -25.96
N VAL A 69 -21.80 14.19 -25.65
CA VAL A 69 -22.17 12.84 -26.08
C VAL A 69 -22.74 12.07 -24.88
N PRO A 70 -24.03 11.70 -24.89
CA PRO A 70 -24.58 10.81 -23.89
C PRO A 70 -24.03 9.42 -24.14
N ARG A 71 -23.30 8.84 -23.18
CA ARG A 71 -23.13 7.38 -23.16
C ARG A 71 -24.51 6.79 -22.83
N GLY A 72 -25.18 6.28 -23.85
CA GLY A 72 -26.41 5.51 -23.67
C GLY A 72 -26.08 4.21 -22.93
N GLY A 73 -26.57 4.08 -21.71
CA GLY A 73 -26.46 2.85 -20.92
C GLY A 73 -26.71 3.10 -19.44
N ALA A 74 -27.95 2.81 -19.00
CA ALA A 74 -28.41 2.61 -17.61
C ALA A 74 -27.66 3.30 -16.45
N ARG A 75 -28.25 4.40 -15.96
CA ARG A 75 -28.28 4.88 -14.56
C ARG A 75 -26.97 4.75 -13.78
N ASP A 76 -26.03 5.68 -14.01
CA ASP A 76 -25.14 6.16 -12.93
C ASP A 76 -26.02 6.43 -11.72
N ILE A 77 -25.71 5.87 -10.56
CA ILE A 77 -26.45 6.08 -9.31
C ILE A 77 -26.66 7.57 -8.97
N ASP A 78 -27.71 8.22 -9.46
CA ASP A 78 -28.18 9.56 -9.05
C ASP A 78 -27.07 10.61 -8.77
N ALA A 79 -25.94 10.58 -9.51
CA ALA A 79 -24.77 11.47 -9.61
C ALA A 79 -24.18 12.14 -8.35
N ILE A 80 -24.76 12.01 -7.16
CA ILE A 80 -24.33 12.68 -5.92
C ILE A 80 -24.42 11.65 -4.81
N PHE A 81 -23.37 11.54 -4.00
CA PHE A 81 -23.38 10.66 -2.84
C PHE A 81 -24.57 11.00 -1.92
N PRO A 82 -25.54 10.09 -1.74
CA PRO A 82 -26.80 10.39 -1.04
C PRO A 82 -26.69 10.27 0.48
N GLY A 83 -25.49 10.02 1.00
CA GLY A 83 -25.23 9.87 2.41
C GLY A 83 -25.46 11.16 3.20
N ARG A 84 -25.10 11.14 4.49
CA ARG A 84 -25.42 12.25 5.40
C ARG A 84 -24.71 13.53 4.96
N PRO A 85 -25.41 14.67 4.80
CA PRO A 85 -24.77 15.95 4.54
C PRO A 85 -23.78 16.27 5.67
N ARG A 86 -22.52 16.54 5.32
CA ARG A 86 -21.48 16.92 6.27
C ARG A 86 -21.03 18.35 6.02
N ARG A 87 -20.75 19.07 7.10
CA ARG A 87 -20.00 20.33 7.03
C ARG A 87 -18.54 20.00 7.25
N PRO A 88 -17.63 20.46 6.38
CA PRO A 88 -16.21 20.23 6.59
C PRO A 88 -15.75 20.90 7.88
N ARG A 89 -14.70 20.32 8.47
CA ARG A 89 -13.95 20.86 9.57
C ARG A 89 -12.63 21.42 9.09
N ARG A 90 -12.14 22.42 9.81
CA ARG A 90 -10.79 22.99 9.68
C ARG A 90 -10.27 23.37 11.07
N ALA A 91 -8.98 23.64 11.19
CA ALA A 91 -8.39 24.24 12.39
C ALA A 91 -9.12 25.55 12.78
N ARG A 92 -9.41 25.72 14.09
CA ARG A 92 -10.03 26.93 14.67
C ARG A 92 -9.12 28.14 14.62
N THR A 93 -7.85 27.88 14.86
CA THR A 93 -6.78 28.85 14.87
C THR A 93 -5.87 28.56 13.69
N GLY A 94 -5.08 29.52 13.22
CA GLY A 94 -4.05 29.26 12.21
C GLY A 94 -2.92 28.31 12.67
N ALA A 95 -3.05 27.67 13.84
CA ALA A 95 -2.13 26.65 14.32
C ALA A 95 -2.40 25.29 13.64
N PRO A 96 -1.35 24.51 13.32
CA PRO A 96 -1.50 23.18 12.73
C PRO A 96 -2.24 22.20 13.64
N VAL A 97 -3.19 21.45 13.08
CA VAL A 97 -3.96 20.40 13.77
C VAL A 97 -3.51 18.99 13.37
N THR A 98 -2.23 18.83 13.04
CA THR A 98 -1.67 17.62 12.45
C THR A 98 -1.11 16.64 13.49
N GLN A 99 -0.99 15.35 13.15
CA GLN A 99 -0.35 14.36 14.03
C GLN A 99 1.11 14.73 14.38
N LEU A 100 1.86 15.32 13.43
CA LEU A 100 3.20 15.85 13.69
C LEU A 100 3.17 16.94 14.75
N ALA A 101 2.21 17.87 14.67
CA ALA A 101 2.08 18.97 15.62
C ALA A 101 1.70 18.48 17.02
N TYR A 102 0.73 17.56 17.16
CA TYR A 102 0.42 16.94 18.46
C TYR A 102 1.65 16.22 19.03
N ALA A 103 2.32 15.40 18.21
CA ALA A 103 3.48 14.61 18.64
C ALA A 103 4.63 15.49 19.17
N ARG A 104 4.91 16.62 18.51
CA ARG A 104 5.93 17.59 18.95
C ARG A 104 5.57 18.35 20.22
N ARG A 105 4.28 18.48 20.54
CA ARG A 105 3.81 18.99 21.85
C ARG A 105 3.87 17.95 22.96
N GLY A 106 4.29 16.72 22.65
CA GLY A 106 4.34 15.62 23.60
C GLY A 106 2.96 14.98 23.84
N GLU A 107 2.01 15.22 22.95
CA GLU A 107 0.64 14.70 23.06
C GLU A 107 0.53 13.37 22.31
N ILE A 108 -0.11 12.38 22.93
CA ILE A 108 -0.52 11.12 22.30
C ILE A 108 -1.99 11.25 21.93
N THR A 109 -2.30 11.19 20.64
CA THR A 109 -3.70 11.23 20.15
C THR A 109 -4.31 9.83 20.14
N PRO A 110 -5.66 9.70 20.12
CA PRO A 110 -6.32 8.41 19.93
C PRO A 110 -5.87 7.68 18.66
N GLU A 111 -5.55 8.41 17.59
CA GLU A 111 -4.99 7.85 16.36
C GLU A 111 -3.61 7.23 16.57
N MET A 112 -2.74 7.87 17.36
CA MET A 112 -1.42 7.30 17.71
C MET A 112 -1.57 6.02 18.55
N GLU A 113 -2.48 6.02 19.53
CA GLU A 113 -2.78 4.81 20.32
C GLU A 113 -3.33 3.69 19.44
N TYR A 114 -4.24 4.02 18.52
CA TYR A 114 -4.82 3.06 17.59
C TYR A 114 -3.75 2.43 16.69
N ALA A 115 -2.89 3.25 16.08
CA ALA A 115 -1.80 2.77 15.23
C ALA A 115 -0.80 1.91 16.03
N ALA A 116 -0.47 2.31 17.26
CA ALA A 116 0.44 1.56 18.12
C ALA A 116 -0.10 0.17 18.48
N LEU A 117 -1.40 0.08 18.80
CA LEU A 117 -2.07 -1.20 19.04
C LEU A 117 -2.04 -2.10 17.81
N ARG A 118 -2.25 -1.54 16.62
CA ARG A 118 -2.24 -2.26 15.34
C ARG A 118 -0.85 -2.80 14.97
N GLU A 119 0.19 -2.09 15.36
CA GLU A 119 1.61 -2.47 15.20
C GLU A 119 2.14 -3.36 16.34
N GLY A 120 1.38 -3.52 17.43
CA GLY A 120 1.83 -4.28 18.61
C GLY A 120 2.93 -3.59 19.41
N ILE A 121 2.98 -2.26 19.42
CA ILE A 121 4.02 -1.46 20.08
C ILE A 121 3.44 -0.43 21.06
N ALA A 122 4.31 0.26 21.80
CA ALA A 122 3.90 1.33 22.70
C ALA A 122 3.50 2.62 21.93
N PRO A 123 2.43 3.33 22.33
CA PRO A 123 2.03 4.61 21.73
C PRO A 123 3.11 5.68 21.72
N GLU A 124 3.98 5.68 22.72
CA GLU A 124 5.12 6.59 22.81
C GLU A 124 6.09 6.43 21.63
N VAL A 125 6.28 5.21 21.12
CA VAL A 125 7.13 4.95 19.95
C VAL A 125 6.52 5.60 18.70
N VAL A 126 5.21 5.52 18.52
CA VAL A 126 4.51 6.19 17.42
C VAL A 126 4.69 7.70 17.53
N ARG A 127 4.45 8.27 18.72
CA ARG A 127 4.61 9.70 18.97
C ARG A 127 6.04 10.17 18.69
N GLU A 128 7.07 9.45 19.14
CA GLU A 128 8.47 9.79 18.92
C GLU A 128 8.86 9.79 17.44
N GLU A 129 8.45 8.76 16.69
CA GLU A 129 8.76 8.68 15.25
C GLU A 129 8.01 9.76 14.44
N LEU A 130 6.76 10.07 14.82
CA LEU A 130 6.00 11.18 14.24
C LEU A 130 6.67 12.53 14.57
N ALA A 131 7.02 12.79 15.83
CA ALA A 131 7.64 14.04 16.26
C ALA A 131 8.97 14.32 15.55
N ALA A 132 9.74 13.26 15.29
CA ALA A 132 10.99 13.30 14.53
C ALA A 132 10.78 13.38 13.00
N GLY A 133 9.55 13.25 12.51
CA GLY A 133 9.24 13.25 11.08
C GLY A 133 9.74 12.01 10.33
N ARG A 134 10.05 10.92 11.04
CA ARG A 134 10.46 9.61 10.46
C ARG A 134 9.29 8.67 10.23
N ALA A 135 8.10 9.09 10.63
CA ALA A 135 6.83 8.46 10.35
C ALA A 135 5.78 9.50 10.00
N VAL A 136 4.72 9.07 9.32
CA VAL A 136 3.49 9.83 9.10
C VAL A 136 2.29 8.98 9.48
N LEU A 137 1.19 9.64 9.80
CA LEU A 137 -0.11 9.03 10.10
C LEU A 137 -1.16 9.85 9.31
N PRO A 138 -1.40 9.51 8.02
CA PRO A 138 -2.33 10.23 7.17
C PRO A 138 -3.75 10.06 7.71
N ALA A 139 -4.34 11.16 8.19
CA ALA A 139 -5.55 11.11 8.99
C ALA A 139 -6.30 12.44 8.95
N ASN A 140 -6.71 12.85 7.74
CA ASN A 140 -7.43 14.12 7.55
C ASN A 140 -8.65 14.16 8.49
N ILE A 141 -8.87 15.31 9.12
CA ILE A 141 -9.98 15.54 10.07
C ILE A 141 -11.37 15.41 9.42
N ASN A 142 -11.44 15.44 8.08
CA ASN A 142 -12.64 15.24 7.28
C ASN A 142 -12.81 13.81 6.75
N HIS A 143 -11.91 12.89 7.12
CA HIS A 143 -12.06 11.45 6.85
C HIS A 143 -12.24 10.63 8.13
N PRO A 144 -13.34 10.85 8.86
CA PRO A 144 -13.53 10.17 10.13
C PRO A 144 -13.94 8.69 10.01
N GLU A 145 -14.20 8.20 8.80
CA GLU A 145 -14.40 6.79 8.45
C GLU A 145 -13.10 5.97 8.55
N SER A 146 -11.93 6.59 8.34
CA SER A 146 -10.65 5.88 8.26
C SER A 146 -10.23 5.25 9.58
N GLU A 147 -9.63 4.07 9.49
CA GLU A 147 -9.00 3.34 10.58
C GLU A 147 -7.50 3.66 10.60
N PRO A 148 -7.00 4.39 11.62
CA PRO A 148 -5.64 4.91 11.63
C PRO A 148 -4.55 3.86 11.39
N MET A 149 -3.51 4.29 10.68
CA MET A 149 -2.27 3.52 10.49
C MET A 149 -1.07 4.45 10.35
N VAL A 150 0.09 3.93 10.72
CA VAL A 150 1.36 4.65 10.69
C VAL A 150 2.23 4.13 9.55
N ILE A 151 2.91 5.03 8.86
CA ILE A 151 3.84 4.75 7.76
C ILE A 151 5.21 5.26 8.17
N GLY A 152 6.18 4.36 8.31
CA GLY A 152 7.56 4.70 8.63
C GLY A 152 8.47 3.47 8.65
N LYS A 153 9.78 3.68 8.51
CA LYS A 153 10.78 2.59 8.40
C LYS A 153 10.78 1.63 9.59
N ARG A 154 10.41 2.12 10.78
CA ARG A 154 10.40 1.36 12.05
C ARG A 154 9.20 0.41 12.19
N PHE A 155 8.17 0.56 11.36
CA PHE A 155 6.90 -0.17 11.43
C PHE A 155 6.85 -1.27 10.37
N LEU A 156 5.73 -2.01 10.32
CA LEU A 156 5.42 -2.91 9.22
C LEU A 156 5.41 -2.15 7.89
N VAL A 157 5.96 -2.76 6.84
CA VAL A 157 5.96 -2.15 5.50
C VAL A 157 4.53 -2.08 4.98
N LYS A 158 4.10 -0.89 4.56
CA LYS A 158 2.75 -0.66 4.03
C LYS A 158 2.71 -0.78 2.52
N ILE A 159 1.55 -1.10 1.96
CA ILE A 159 1.36 -1.09 0.52
C ILE A 159 0.20 -0.16 0.11
N ASN A 160 0.33 0.47 -1.05
CA ASN A 160 -0.71 1.29 -1.66
C ASN A 160 -1.26 0.60 -2.92
N ALA A 161 -2.58 0.66 -3.10
CA ALA A 161 -3.24 0.30 -4.36
C ALA A 161 -3.77 1.54 -5.09
N ASN A 162 -3.38 1.73 -6.35
CA ASN A 162 -3.95 2.75 -7.21
C ASN A 162 -5.24 2.25 -7.85
N ILE A 163 -6.29 3.03 -7.73
CA ILE A 163 -7.56 2.89 -8.45
C ILE A 163 -7.84 4.20 -9.20
N GLY A 164 -8.99 4.30 -9.86
CA GLY A 164 -9.43 5.53 -10.48
C GLY A 164 -10.06 5.28 -11.84
N ASN A 165 -11.05 6.11 -12.15
CA ASN A 165 -11.70 6.12 -13.45
C ASN A 165 -10.76 6.70 -14.53
N SER A 166 -11.10 6.44 -15.79
CA SER A 166 -10.43 7.10 -16.92
C SER A 166 -11.44 7.67 -17.90
N ALA A 167 -10.99 8.54 -18.79
CA ALA A 167 -11.81 9.05 -19.90
C ALA A 167 -12.40 7.93 -20.80
N VAL A 168 -11.87 6.70 -20.71
CA VAL A 168 -12.23 5.59 -21.59
C VAL A 168 -13.18 4.60 -20.91
N THR A 169 -13.06 4.34 -19.60
CA THR A 169 -13.81 3.28 -18.90
C THR A 169 -13.98 3.55 -17.39
N SER A 170 -14.93 2.81 -16.78
CA SER A 170 -15.30 2.71 -15.36
C SER A 170 -16.42 3.62 -14.84
N SER A 171 -17.25 3.06 -13.96
CA SER A 171 -18.33 3.75 -13.24
C SER A 171 -17.97 3.95 -11.76
N ILE A 172 -18.74 4.77 -11.05
CA ILE A 172 -18.56 5.00 -9.61
C ILE A 172 -18.61 3.69 -8.81
N GLU A 173 -19.55 2.79 -9.13
CA GLU A 173 -19.69 1.51 -8.43
C GLU A 173 -18.48 0.62 -8.62
N GLU A 174 -17.91 0.57 -9.83
CA GLU A 174 -16.71 -0.20 -10.11
C GLU A 174 -15.50 0.33 -9.31
N GLU A 175 -15.36 1.65 -9.15
CA GLU A 175 -14.27 2.24 -8.36
C GLU A 175 -14.41 1.95 -6.86
N VAL A 176 -15.63 1.99 -6.31
CA VAL A 176 -15.89 1.55 -4.94
C VAL A 176 -15.63 0.04 -4.78
N GLU A 177 -16.05 -0.78 -5.74
CA GLU A 177 -15.74 -2.23 -5.73
C GLU A 177 -14.22 -2.47 -5.75
N LYS A 178 -13.47 -1.78 -6.62
CA LYS A 178 -12.00 -1.90 -6.67
C LYS A 178 -11.34 -1.51 -5.35
N MET A 179 -11.79 -0.43 -4.71
CA MET A 179 -11.29 -0.01 -3.39
C MET A 179 -11.55 -1.09 -2.33
N THR A 180 -12.78 -1.57 -2.21
CA THR A 180 -13.15 -2.61 -1.24
C THR A 180 -12.44 -3.93 -1.52
N TRP A 181 -12.20 -4.26 -2.80
CA TRP A 181 -11.46 -5.43 -3.23
C TRP A 181 -9.97 -5.32 -2.88
N ALA A 182 -9.34 -4.16 -3.14
CA ALA A 182 -7.93 -3.94 -2.82
C ALA A 182 -7.67 -4.02 -1.31
N THR A 183 -8.51 -3.35 -0.51
CA THR A 183 -8.41 -3.36 0.96
C THR A 183 -8.67 -4.74 1.55
N ARG A 184 -9.63 -5.51 1.00
CA ARG A 184 -9.85 -6.91 1.38
C ARG A 184 -8.59 -7.76 1.29
N TRP A 185 -7.78 -7.56 0.25
CA TRP A 185 -6.57 -8.34 0.01
C TRP A 185 -5.32 -7.78 0.70
N GLY A 186 -5.45 -6.67 1.43
CA GLY A 186 -4.39 -6.16 2.29
C GLY A 186 -3.79 -4.81 1.89
N ALA A 187 -4.37 -4.10 0.91
CA ALA A 187 -3.96 -2.73 0.62
C ALA A 187 -4.09 -1.87 1.89
N ASP A 188 -2.98 -1.23 2.30
CA ASP A 188 -2.93 -0.39 3.50
C ASP A 188 -3.42 1.01 3.19
N THR A 189 -3.14 1.53 2.00
CA THR A 189 -3.70 2.80 1.50
C THR A 189 -4.23 2.62 0.09
N VAL A 190 -5.08 3.53 -0.35
CA VAL A 190 -5.61 3.55 -1.71
C VAL A 190 -5.46 4.95 -2.30
N MET A 191 -4.96 5.05 -3.53
CA MET A 191 -4.95 6.32 -4.25
C MET A 191 -6.05 6.35 -5.31
N ASP A 192 -6.86 7.40 -5.28
CA ASP A 192 -7.76 7.75 -6.37
C ASP A 192 -7.00 8.57 -7.42
N LEU A 193 -6.67 7.91 -8.53
CA LEU A 193 -6.01 8.52 -9.68
C LEU A 193 -7.01 8.81 -10.82
N SER A 194 -8.30 8.94 -10.50
CA SER A 194 -9.38 9.25 -11.44
C SER A 194 -9.06 10.47 -12.30
N THR A 195 -9.31 10.34 -13.60
CA THR A 195 -9.16 11.44 -14.57
C THR A 195 -10.28 11.46 -15.59
N GLY A 196 -10.56 12.64 -16.14
CA GLY A 196 -11.72 12.87 -17.01
C GLY A 196 -12.93 13.35 -16.22
N ARG A 197 -14.04 12.60 -16.26
CA ARG A 197 -15.32 13.03 -15.71
C ARG A 197 -15.57 12.52 -14.30
N ASP A 198 -16.47 13.21 -13.60
CA ASP A 198 -17.07 12.78 -12.34
C ASP A 198 -16.01 12.53 -11.25
N ILE A 199 -14.86 13.22 -11.31
CA ILE A 199 -13.72 13.01 -10.41
C ILE A 199 -14.11 13.36 -8.97
N HIS A 200 -14.73 14.52 -8.75
CA HIS A 200 -15.17 14.93 -7.43
C HIS A 200 -16.18 13.95 -6.85
N THR A 201 -17.18 13.61 -7.65
CA THR A 201 -18.25 12.70 -7.27
C THR A 201 -17.72 11.30 -6.95
N THR A 202 -16.93 10.71 -7.84
CA THR A 202 -16.33 9.38 -7.66
C THR A 202 -15.51 9.33 -6.37
N ARG A 203 -14.68 10.35 -6.13
CA ARG A 203 -13.87 10.45 -4.92
C ARG A 203 -14.70 10.56 -3.65
N GLU A 204 -15.83 11.27 -3.68
CA GLU A 204 -16.75 11.33 -2.54
C GLU A 204 -17.27 9.94 -2.18
N TRP A 205 -17.68 9.15 -3.19
CA TRP A 205 -18.10 7.76 -2.97
C TRP A 205 -16.98 6.90 -2.40
N ILE A 206 -15.75 7.03 -2.89
CA ILE A 206 -14.59 6.30 -2.39
C ILE A 206 -14.31 6.66 -0.92
N LEU A 207 -14.16 7.95 -0.60
CA LEU A 207 -13.82 8.42 0.74
C LEU A 207 -14.85 8.00 1.78
N ARG A 208 -16.14 8.15 1.48
CA ARG A 208 -17.23 7.78 2.41
C ARG A 208 -17.33 6.27 2.64
N ASN A 209 -16.68 5.48 1.79
CA ASN A 209 -16.65 4.03 1.88
C ASN A 209 -15.26 3.48 2.24
N SER A 210 -14.24 4.32 2.44
CA SER A 210 -12.90 3.83 2.69
C SER A 210 -12.62 3.67 4.19
N PRO A 211 -12.23 2.47 4.66
CA PRO A 211 -11.68 2.30 6.00
C PRO A 211 -10.18 2.63 6.04
N VAL A 212 -9.54 2.86 4.90
CA VAL A 212 -8.10 3.14 4.80
C VAL A 212 -7.83 4.57 4.33
N PRO A 213 -6.63 5.13 4.58
CA PRO A 213 -6.28 6.44 4.05
C PRO A 213 -6.39 6.51 2.52
N ILE A 214 -6.95 7.61 2.03
CA ILE A 214 -7.08 7.90 0.60
C ILE A 214 -6.09 8.97 0.15
N GLY A 215 -5.31 8.65 -0.87
CA GLY A 215 -4.42 9.59 -1.54
C GLY A 215 -4.95 10.08 -2.88
N THR A 216 -4.45 11.23 -3.33
CA THR A 216 -4.74 11.76 -4.68
C THR A 216 -3.52 12.44 -5.29
N VAL A 217 -3.61 12.74 -6.59
CA VAL A 217 -2.73 13.70 -7.27
C VAL A 217 -3.58 14.93 -7.64
N PRO A 218 -3.61 16.00 -6.83
CA PRO A 218 -4.52 17.15 -7.06
C PRO A 218 -4.34 17.81 -8.44
N LEU A 219 -3.14 17.71 -9.01
CA LEU A 219 -2.81 18.25 -10.33
C LEU A 219 -3.66 17.63 -11.44
N TYR A 220 -4.11 16.37 -11.30
CA TYR A 220 -4.92 15.72 -12.32
C TYR A 220 -6.30 16.36 -12.45
N GLN A 221 -6.97 16.62 -11.32
CA GLN A 221 -8.26 17.31 -11.34
C GLN A 221 -8.10 18.78 -11.74
N ALA A 222 -7.06 19.47 -11.26
CA ALA A 222 -6.77 20.85 -11.66
C ALA A 222 -6.58 20.98 -13.19
N LEU A 223 -5.91 19.99 -13.81
CA LEU A 223 -5.72 19.95 -15.26
C LEU A 223 -7.04 19.76 -16.01
N GLU A 224 -7.96 18.93 -15.50
CA GLU A 224 -9.29 18.76 -16.11
C GLU A 224 -10.13 20.05 -16.00
N LYS A 225 -10.01 20.80 -14.89
CA LYS A 225 -10.69 22.09 -14.71
C LYS A 225 -10.24 23.16 -15.71
N CYS A 226 -9.00 23.12 -16.19
CA CYS A 226 -8.50 23.97 -17.28
C CYS A 226 -8.56 23.30 -18.67
N GLY A 227 -9.39 22.27 -18.83
CA GLY A 227 -9.66 21.65 -20.13
C GLY A 227 -8.47 20.89 -20.72
N GLY A 228 -7.59 20.33 -19.87
CA GLY A 228 -6.46 19.51 -20.30
C GLY A 228 -5.22 20.31 -20.70
N LYS A 229 -5.21 21.64 -20.54
CA LYS A 229 -4.13 22.51 -21.00
C LYS A 229 -3.20 22.86 -19.86
N ALA A 230 -2.00 22.27 -19.88
CA ALA A 230 -1.02 22.45 -18.82
C ALA A 230 -0.69 23.94 -18.63
N GLU A 231 -0.51 24.71 -19.69
CA GLU A 231 -0.17 26.14 -19.66
C GLU A 231 -1.26 27.03 -19.03
N GLU A 232 -2.51 26.57 -18.96
CA GLU A 232 -3.61 27.30 -18.32
C GLU A 232 -3.74 27.02 -16.81
N LEU A 233 -2.91 26.13 -16.25
CA LEU A 233 -2.82 25.93 -14.80
C LEU A 233 -2.31 27.20 -14.11
N SER A 234 -2.90 27.51 -12.96
CA SER A 234 -2.46 28.59 -12.07
C SER A 234 -2.49 28.14 -10.62
N TRP A 235 -1.80 28.90 -9.75
CA TRP A 235 -1.84 28.67 -8.31
C TRP A 235 -3.28 28.72 -7.77
N GLU A 236 -4.09 29.69 -8.20
CA GLU A 236 -5.47 29.86 -7.70
C GLU A 236 -6.35 28.65 -8.02
N LEU A 237 -6.23 28.09 -9.23
CA LEU A 237 -6.97 26.90 -9.65
C LEU A 237 -6.53 25.66 -8.86
N TYR A 238 -5.22 25.51 -8.67
CA TYR A 238 -4.65 24.41 -7.91
C TYR A 238 -5.02 24.51 -6.42
N ARG A 239 -4.89 25.69 -5.82
CA ARG A 239 -5.29 26.00 -4.44
C ARG A 239 -6.76 25.68 -4.18
N ASP A 240 -7.65 26.07 -5.10
CA ASP A 240 -9.07 25.70 -5.02
C ASP A 240 -9.28 24.18 -5.00
N THR A 241 -8.52 23.45 -5.82
CA THR A 241 -8.57 21.99 -5.90
C THR A 241 -8.02 21.33 -4.64
N ILE A 242 -6.96 21.87 -4.04
CA ILE A 242 -6.44 21.39 -2.75
C ILE A 242 -7.50 21.54 -1.65
N VAL A 243 -8.12 22.72 -1.54
CA VAL A 243 -9.15 22.97 -0.52
C VAL A 243 -10.35 22.05 -0.72
N GLU A 244 -10.81 21.89 -1.96
CA GLU A 244 -11.90 20.96 -2.29
C GLU A 244 -11.61 19.54 -1.79
N GLN A 245 -10.43 18.99 -2.11
CA GLN A 245 -10.07 17.64 -1.73
C GLN A 245 -9.82 17.49 -0.22
N ALA A 246 -9.25 18.51 0.43
CA ALA A 246 -9.06 18.52 1.88
C ALA A 246 -10.40 18.57 2.64
N GLU A 247 -11.39 19.28 2.11
CA GLU A 247 -12.76 19.30 2.63
C GLU A 247 -13.49 17.96 2.48
N GLN A 248 -13.24 17.24 1.38
CA GLN A 248 -13.79 15.89 1.18
C GLN A 248 -13.17 14.86 2.13
N GLY A 249 -11.90 15.04 2.54
CA GLY A 249 -11.20 14.13 3.44
C GLY A 249 -10.03 13.37 2.83
N VAL A 250 -9.43 13.83 1.73
CA VAL A 250 -8.19 13.21 1.23
C VAL A 250 -7.10 13.27 2.31
N ASP A 251 -6.49 12.14 2.65
CA ASP A 251 -5.54 12.02 3.76
C ASP A 251 -4.11 12.41 3.37
N TYR A 252 -3.74 12.18 2.11
CA TYR A 252 -2.45 12.60 1.59
C TYR A 252 -2.52 13.01 0.12
N MET A 253 -1.65 13.93 -0.27
CA MET A 253 -1.64 14.48 -1.63
C MET A 253 -0.24 14.37 -2.23
N THR A 254 -0.17 13.78 -3.43
CA THR A 254 1.05 13.74 -4.24
C THR A 254 1.26 15.08 -4.93
N VAL A 255 2.30 15.80 -4.51
CA VAL A 255 2.63 17.16 -4.98
C VAL A 255 4.00 17.16 -5.64
N HIS A 256 4.04 17.48 -6.93
CA HIS A 256 5.25 17.46 -7.77
C HIS A 256 6.02 18.79 -7.69
N ALA A 257 6.23 19.30 -6.48
CA ALA A 257 6.90 20.57 -6.24
C ALA A 257 8.43 20.50 -6.46
N GLY A 258 9.01 19.30 -6.57
CA GLY A 258 10.42 19.12 -6.90
C GLY A 258 10.77 19.33 -8.38
N VAL A 259 9.77 19.41 -9.28
CA VAL A 259 10.00 19.60 -10.72
C VAL A 259 10.28 21.08 -11.00
N ARG A 260 11.56 21.42 -10.99
CA ARG A 260 12.05 22.78 -11.28
C ARG A 260 12.39 22.96 -12.75
N LEU A 261 12.28 24.20 -13.24
CA LEU A 261 12.59 24.55 -14.64
C LEU A 261 14.02 24.14 -15.00
N ALA A 262 14.96 24.39 -14.08
CA ALA A 262 16.38 24.05 -14.27
C ALA A 262 16.64 22.54 -14.45
N TYR A 263 15.71 21.68 -14.04
CA TYR A 263 15.88 20.22 -14.09
C TYR A 263 15.32 19.61 -15.38
N VAL A 264 14.38 20.28 -16.05
CA VAL A 264 13.79 19.78 -17.31
C VAL A 264 14.86 19.48 -18.37
N PRO A 265 15.90 20.32 -18.61
CA PRO A 265 16.95 19.98 -19.57
C PRO A 265 17.79 18.75 -19.21
N LEU A 266 17.85 18.37 -17.93
CA LEU A 266 18.61 17.19 -17.48
C LEU A 266 18.00 15.89 -18.03
N THR A 267 16.70 15.88 -18.30
CA THR A 267 16.01 14.70 -18.85
C THR A 267 16.14 14.57 -20.36
N ALA A 268 16.74 15.54 -21.06
CA ALA A 268 16.78 15.58 -22.53
C ALA A 268 17.57 14.41 -23.15
N ARG A 269 18.44 13.75 -22.38
CA ARG A 269 19.26 12.61 -22.82
C ARG A 269 18.78 11.26 -22.26
N ARG A 270 17.67 11.24 -21.53
CA ARG A 270 17.07 9.99 -21.05
C ARG A 270 16.55 9.15 -22.20
N THR A 271 16.56 7.84 -21.99
CA THR A 271 15.97 6.83 -22.89
C THR A 271 14.46 6.98 -22.94
N THR A 272 13.83 7.19 -21.78
CA THR A 272 12.37 7.26 -21.61
C THR A 272 11.84 8.62 -21.19
N GLY A 273 12.72 9.62 -21.03
CA GLY A 273 12.33 10.99 -20.70
C GLY A 273 11.69 11.12 -19.32
N ILE A 274 10.59 11.86 -19.25
CA ILE A 274 9.78 12.06 -18.04
C ILE A 274 8.57 11.12 -18.14
N VAL A 275 8.48 10.14 -17.24
CA VAL A 275 7.39 9.15 -17.23
C VAL A 275 6.35 9.39 -16.13
N SER A 276 6.61 10.32 -15.21
CA SER A 276 5.59 10.77 -14.28
C SER A 276 4.58 11.64 -15.02
N ARG A 277 3.29 11.29 -14.97
CA ARG A 277 2.22 12.11 -15.55
C ARG A 277 2.19 13.50 -14.89
N GLY A 278 2.22 13.56 -13.56
CA GLY A 278 2.26 14.84 -12.82
C GLY A 278 3.54 15.62 -13.10
N GLY A 279 4.68 14.95 -13.16
CA GLY A 279 5.95 15.58 -13.52
C GLY A 279 5.97 16.15 -14.94
N SER A 280 5.42 15.44 -15.92
CA SER A 280 5.32 15.90 -17.30
C SER A 280 4.38 17.11 -17.44
N ILE A 281 3.29 17.17 -16.67
CA ILE A 281 2.39 18.32 -16.65
C ILE A 281 3.13 19.56 -16.13
N MET A 282 3.87 19.43 -15.02
CA MET A 282 4.65 20.53 -14.47
C MET A 282 5.80 20.95 -15.38
N ALA A 283 6.50 20.00 -16.00
CA ALA A 283 7.54 20.33 -16.98
C ALA A 283 6.97 21.12 -18.17
N ALA A 284 5.80 20.74 -18.69
CA ALA A 284 5.12 21.48 -19.75
C ALA A 284 4.73 22.91 -19.32
N TRP A 285 4.21 23.07 -18.11
CA TRP A 285 3.90 24.38 -17.53
C TRP A 285 5.15 25.26 -17.40
N CYS A 286 6.24 24.72 -16.81
CA CYS A 286 7.50 25.43 -16.65
C CYS A 286 8.08 25.87 -18.00
N LEU A 287 7.99 25.03 -19.05
CA LEU A 287 8.46 25.38 -20.39
C LEU A 287 7.60 26.46 -21.06
N ALA A 288 6.28 26.42 -20.87
CA ALA A 288 5.35 27.39 -21.46
C ALA A 288 5.54 28.80 -20.85
N HIS A 289 5.77 28.87 -19.53
CA HIS A 289 5.90 30.14 -18.80
C HIS A 289 7.36 30.59 -18.60
N HIS A 290 8.31 29.69 -18.82
CA HIS A 290 9.75 29.89 -18.53
C HIS A 290 10.00 30.34 -17.09
N GLN A 291 9.30 29.70 -16.14
CA GLN A 291 9.34 29.97 -14.71
C GLN A 291 9.48 28.67 -13.93
N ASP A 292 9.98 28.74 -12.69
CA ASP A 292 9.94 27.61 -11.76
C ASP A 292 8.49 27.29 -11.39
N SER A 293 8.22 26.01 -11.10
CA SER A 293 6.90 25.47 -10.81
C SER A 293 6.17 26.31 -9.76
N PHE A 294 4.94 26.73 -10.04
CA PHE A 294 4.11 27.42 -9.04
C PHE A 294 3.87 26.57 -7.78
N LEU A 295 3.99 25.24 -7.87
CA LEU A 295 3.93 24.34 -6.70
C LEU A 295 5.12 24.53 -5.76
N TYR A 296 6.28 24.85 -6.32
CA TYR A 296 7.51 25.17 -5.57
C TYR A 296 7.41 26.57 -4.97
N GLU A 297 7.08 27.57 -5.80
CA GLU A 297 7.02 28.98 -5.38
C GLU A 297 5.97 29.24 -4.29
N HIS A 298 4.84 28.53 -4.34
CA HIS A 298 3.74 28.66 -3.36
C HIS A 298 3.74 27.57 -2.28
N PHE A 299 4.84 26.83 -2.10
CA PHE A 299 4.88 25.68 -1.20
C PHE A 299 4.55 26.03 0.26
N GLY A 300 4.96 27.22 0.74
CA GLY A 300 4.63 27.69 2.09
C GLY A 300 3.12 27.89 2.30
N GLU A 301 2.43 28.52 1.34
CA GLU A 301 0.97 28.68 1.39
C GLU A 301 0.26 27.32 1.31
N LEU A 302 0.79 26.40 0.51
CA LEU A 302 0.29 25.02 0.45
C LEU A 302 0.39 24.32 1.82
N CYS A 303 1.51 24.50 2.53
CA CYS A 303 1.70 23.95 3.87
C CYS A 303 0.65 24.48 4.86
N GLU A 304 0.34 25.78 4.83
CA GLU A 304 -0.69 26.38 5.68
C GLU A 304 -2.07 25.75 5.44
N ILE A 305 -2.41 25.47 4.18
CA ILE A 305 -3.68 24.81 3.84
C ILE A 305 -3.70 23.39 4.38
N LEU A 306 -2.67 22.57 4.09
CA LEU A 306 -2.65 21.17 4.52
C LEU A 306 -2.62 21.02 6.05
N ALA A 307 -1.92 21.92 6.74
CA ALA A 307 -1.86 21.98 8.21
C ALA A 307 -3.23 22.19 8.86
N ALA A 308 -4.15 22.88 8.18
CA ALA A 308 -5.49 23.17 8.69
C ALA A 308 -6.43 21.95 8.69
N TYR A 309 -6.08 20.89 7.95
CA TYR A 309 -6.90 19.69 7.77
C TYR A 309 -6.22 18.38 8.18
N ASP A 310 -4.92 18.40 8.53
CA ASP A 310 -4.10 17.19 8.75
C ASP A 310 -3.94 16.33 7.48
N VAL A 311 -3.70 16.99 6.35
CA VAL A 311 -3.35 16.32 5.08
C VAL A 311 -1.85 16.12 5.04
N THR A 312 -1.41 14.88 4.79
CA THR A 312 0.01 14.53 4.66
C THR A 312 0.52 14.88 3.26
N PHE A 313 1.72 15.45 3.15
CA PHE A 313 2.42 15.54 1.89
C PHE A 313 2.95 14.17 1.46
N SER A 314 2.66 13.80 0.22
CA SER A 314 3.47 12.84 -0.55
C SER A 314 4.26 13.66 -1.58
N LEU A 315 5.54 13.93 -1.32
CA LEU A 315 6.34 14.75 -2.23
C LEU A 315 6.70 13.92 -3.47
N GLY A 316 6.08 14.25 -4.60
CA GLY A 316 6.06 13.42 -5.80
C GLY A 316 7.40 13.37 -6.54
N ASP A 317 7.66 12.23 -7.17
CA ASP A 317 8.87 11.92 -7.93
C ASP A 317 8.71 12.21 -9.43
N GLY A 318 8.45 13.48 -9.75
CA GLY A 318 8.16 13.94 -11.11
C GLY A 318 9.23 13.60 -12.15
N LEU A 319 10.48 13.43 -11.73
CA LEU A 319 11.63 13.06 -12.55
C LEU A 319 12.12 11.64 -12.23
N ARG A 320 11.28 10.72 -11.73
CA ARG A 320 11.65 9.31 -11.58
C ARG A 320 12.08 8.65 -12.90
N PRO A 321 12.93 7.61 -12.86
CA PRO A 321 13.34 6.86 -14.05
C PRO A 321 12.22 5.95 -14.56
N GLY A 322 11.99 5.96 -15.87
CA GLY A 322 11.06 5.07 -16.58
C GLY A 322 11.71 3.90 -17.32
N SER A 323 13.02 3.76 -17.19
CA SER A 323 13.78 2.61 -17.66
C SER A 323 15.01 2.42 -16.78
N VAL A 324 15.56 1.20 -16.75
CA VAL A 324 16.78 0.90 -15.99
C VAL A 324 17.99 1.73 -16.45
N ALA A 325 17.96 2.22 -17.69
CA ALA A 325 19.01 3.06 -18.26
C ALA A 325 19.04 4.46 -17.64
N ASP A 326 17.87 4.99 -17.26
CA ASP A 326 17.71 6.33 -16.72
C ASP A 326 17.86 6.37 -15.19
N ALA A 327 17.99 5.20 -14.55
CA ALA A 327 18.07 5.06 -13.10
C ALA A 327 19.31 5.73 -12.49
N ASN A 328 19.10 6.49 -11.43
CA ASN A 328 20.11 7.21 -10.64
C ASN A 328 20.83 8.29 -11.45
N ASP A 329 20.15 8.89 -12.42
CA ASP A 329 20.71 10.01 -13.18
C ASP A 329 20.61 11.35 -12.42
N GLU A 330 21.22 12.39 -13.00
CA GLU A 330 21.27 13.71 -12.36
C GLU A 330 19.89 14.35 -12.21
N ALA A 331 18.95 14.11 -13.14
CA ALA A 331 17.60 14.66 -13.05
C ALA A 331 16.84 14.09 -11.84
N GLN A 332 16.95 12.78 -11.62
CA GLN A 332 16.32 12.11 -10.48
C GLN A 332 16.86 12.64 -9.15
N PHE A 333 18.19 12.72 -9.00
CA PHE A 333 18.78 13.15 -7.73
C PHE A 333 18.73 14.66 -7.51
N ALA A 334 18.64 15.47 -8.56
CA ALA A 334 18.36 16.91 -8.43
C ALA A 334 16.97 17.16 -7.85
N GLU A 335 15.96 16.41 -8.30
CA GLU A 335 14.63 16.45 -7.69
C GLU A 335 14.68 15.98 -6.24
N LEU A 336 15.29 14.82 -5.95
CA LEU A 336 15.35 14.28 -4.58
C LEU A 336 15.95 15.27 -3.57
N ARG A 337 17.02 15.99 -3.94
CA ARG A 337 17.60 17.05 -3.10
C ARG A 337 16.58 18.17 -2.81
N THR A 338 15.80 18.57 -3.82
CA THR A 338 14.72 19.55 -3.64
C THR A 338 13.62 19.01 -2.75
N LEU A 339 13.24 17.74 -2.88
CA LEU A 339 12.25 17.13 -1.98
C LEU A 339 12.74 17.12 -0.51
N GLY A 340 14.05 16.97 -0.28
CA GLY A 340 14.67 17.14 1.03
C GLY A 340 14.50 18.55 1.61
N GLU A 341 14.76 19.59 0.81
CA GLU A 341 14.50 20.99 1.18
C GLU A 341 13.02 21.21 1.53
N LEU A 342 12.11 20.78 0.65
CA LEU A 342 10.66 20.93 0.85
C LEU A 342 10.15 20.13 2.05
N THR A 343 10.78 18.99 2.37
CA THR A 343 10.50 18.22 3.59
C THR A 343 10.80 19.05 4.84
N ALA A 344 11.92 19.77 4.87
CA ALA A 344 12.25 20.65 5.99
C ALA A 344 11.23 21.78 6.13
N VAL A 345 10.86 22.45 5.03
CA VAL A 345 9.84 23.50 5.02
C VAL A 345 8.48 22.99 5.53
N ALA A 346 7.99 21.86 5.02
CA ALA A 346 6.73 21.28 5.46
C ALA A 346 6.74 20.96 6.96
N ARG A 347 7.86 20.45 7.47
CA ARG A 347 8.04 20.17 8.90
C ARG A 347 8.04 21.44 9.74
N GLU A 348 8.59 22.56 9.28
CA GLU A 348 8.52 23.84 10.00
C GLU A 348 7.08 24.34 10.14
N HIS A 349 6.26 24.11 9.12
CA HIS A 349 4.81 24.37 9.16
C HIS A 349 4.00 23.31 9.92
N GLY A 350 4.65 22.30 10.49
CA GLY A 350 3.99 21.22 11.21
C GLY A 350 3.18 20.28 10.30
N VAL A 351 3.48 20.18 9.01
CA VAL A 351 2.82 19.25 8.09
C VAL A 351 3.59 17.93 8.04
N GLN A 352 2.84 16.81 8.03
CA GLN A 352 3.39 15.47 7.90
C GLN A 352 3.90 15.27 6.45
N THR A 353 5.05 14.62 6.27
CA THR A 353 5.66 14.47 4.93
C THR A 353 6.26 13.09 4.74
N MET A 354 5.89 12.44 3.63
CA MET A 354 6.60 11.32 3.03
C MET A 354 7.12 11.73 1.65
N VAL A 355 8.17 11.05 1.18
CA VAL A 355 8.84 11.35 -0.09
C VAL A 355 8.62 10.19 -1.05
N GLU A 356 8.20 10.48 -2.28
CA GLU A 356 8.07 9.48 -3.33
C GLU A 356 9.43 9.15 -3.98
N GLY A 357 9.55 7.96 -4.53
CA GLY A 357 10.79 7.43 -5.06
C GLY A 357 10.60 6.45 -6.21
N PRO A 358 11.73 6.03 -6.79
CA PRO A 358 11.87 5.73 -8.21
C PRO A 358 10.97 4.61 -8.74
N GLY A 359 10.82 4.60 -10.07
CA GLY A 359 10.12 3.56 -10.83
C GLY A 359 11.04 2.42 -11.28
N HIS A 360 11.87 2.63 -12.30
CA HIS A 360 12.69 1.56 -12.88
C HIS A 360 14.13 1.65 -12.39
N VAL A 361 14.60 0.67 -11.60
CA VAL A 361 15.94 0.66 -11.00
C VAL A 361 16.51 -0.76 -10.97
N PRO A 362 17.64 -1.03 -11.64
CA PRO A 362 18.27 -2.34 -11.59
C PRO A 362 18.82 -2.61 -10.18
N MET A 363 18.77 -3.87 -9.73
CA MET A 363 19.02 -4.27 -8.34
C MET A 363 20.27 -3.66 -7.68
N HIS A 364 21.38 -3.55 -8.41
CA HIS A 364 22.64 -3.01 -7.88
C HIS A 364 22.61 -1.51 -7.54
N LYS A 365 21.60 -0.77 -8.01
CA LYS A 365 21.40 0.67 -7.78
C LYS A 365 20.35 0.98 -6.72
N ILE A 366 19.55 0.00 -6.31
CA ILE A 366 18.42 0.23 -5.40
C ILE A 366 18.89 0.72 -4.02
N LYS A 367 19.99 0.16 -3.48
CA LYS A 367 20.49 0.54 -2.15
C LYS A 367 20.86 2.02 -2.06
N GLU A 368 21.55 2.54 -3.09
CA GLU A 368 21.96 3.95 -3.18
C GLU A 368 20.75 4.89 -3.10
N ASN A 369 19.62 4.54 -3.72
CA ASN A 369 18.40 5.35 -3.66
C ASN A 369 17.90 5.52 -2.22
N VAL A 370 17.90 4.45 -1.43
CA VAL A 370 17.44 4.49 -0.04
C VAL A 370 18.43 5.28 0.83
N GLU A 371 19.73 5.03 0.68
CA GLU A 371 20.75 5.75 1.45
C GLU A 371 20.69 7.26 1.19
N LEU A 372 20.61 7.68 -0.08
CA LEU A 372 20.51 9.10 -0.44
C LEU A 372 19.19 9.71 0.02
N GLN A 373 18.06 9.02 -0.11
CA GLN A 373 16.79 9.57 0.37
C GLN A 373 16.79 9.75 1.90
N GLN A 374 17.32 8.79 2.66
CA GLN A 374 17.38 8.89 4.11
C GLN A 374 18.30 10.04 4.56
N GLU A 375 19.42 10.26 3.85
CA GLU A 375 20.34 11.38 4.10
C GLU A 375 19.72 12.74 3.73
N MET A 376 19.23 12.87 2.49
CA MET A 376 18.77 14.14 1.93
C MET A 376 17.41 14.60 2.49
N CYS A 377 16.54 13.66 2.85
CA CYS A 377 15.19 13.94 3.36
C CYS A 377 15.06 13.73 4.87
N ASP A 378 16.19 13.71 5.60
CA ASP A 378 16.26 13.62 7.06
C ASP A 378 15.36 12.52 7.64
N GLY A 379 15.50 11.31 7.09
CA GLY A 379 14.78 10.10 7.51
C GLY A 379 13.27 10.12 7.27
N ALA A 380 12.71 11.04 6.48
CA ALA A 380 11.30 11.03 6.13
C ALA A 380 10.88 9.67 5.50
N PRO A 381 9.64 9.19 5.74
CA PRO A 381 9.18 7.95 5.14
C PRO A 381 9.31 7.95 3.62
N PHE A 382 9.87 6.88 3.07
CA PHE A 382 10.02 6.70 1.64
C PHE A 382 8.85 5.89 1.08
N TYR A 383 8.31 6.32 -0.05
CA TYR A 383 7.19 5.71 -0.75
C TYR A 383 7.56 5.43 -2.20
N THR A 384 7.66 4.16 -2.64
CA THR A 384 8.25 3.83 -3.95
C THR A 384 7.34 3.02 -4.86
N LEU A 385 7.39 3.30 -6.16
CA LEU A 385 6.68 2.54 -7.20
C LEU A 385 7.53 1.35 -7.67
N GLY A 386 7.39 0.20 -7.00
CA GLY A 386 8.31 -0.93 -7.16
C GLY A 386 9.57 -0.76 -6.30
N PRO A 387 10.78 -0.68 -6.88
CA PRO A 387 11.06 -0.41 -8.30
C PRO A 387 11.09 -1.64 -9.22
N LEU A 388 10.80 -1.45 -10.52
CA LEU A 388 10.99 -2.45 -11.57
C LEU A 388 12.48 -2.72 -11.77
N THR A 389 12.89 -3.97 -11.59
CA THR A 389 14.30 -4.37 -11.69
C THR A 389 14.80 -4.61 -13.12
N THR A 390 13.87 -4.73 -14.08
CA THR A 390 14.14 -4.95 -15.50
C THR A 390 12.94 -4.51 -16.34
N ASP A 391 13.20 -4.09 -17.58
CA ASP A 391 12.20 -3.52 -18.50
C ASP A 391 11.67 -4.54 -19.53
N ILE A 392 12.14 -5.79 -19.48
CA ILE A 392 11.96 -6.76 -20.59
C ILE A 392 10.72 -7.65 -20.47
N ALA A 393 9.88 -7.47 -19.43
CA ALA A 393 8.79 -8.39 -19.11
C ALA A 393 7.41 -7.71 -18.91
N PRO A 394 6.95 -6.87 -19.86
CA PRO A 394 5.60 -6.32 -19.79
C PRO A 394 4.56 -7.45 -19.72
N GLY A 395 3.54 -7.28 -18.86
CA GLY A 395 2.60 -8.35 -18.48
C GLY A 395 2.98 -9.06 -17.18
N TYR A 396 4.24 -8.92 -16.75
CA TYR A 396 4.78 -9.49 -15.51
C TYR A 396 5.45 -8.42 -14.63
N ASP A 397 5.09 -7.15 -14.81
CA ASP A 397 5.71 -6.04 -14.11
C ASP A 397 5.48 -6.09 -12.60
N HIS A 398 4.36 -6.64 -12.15
CA HIS A 398 4.13 -6.98 -10.74
C HIS A 398 5.26 -7.86 -10.16
N ILE A 399 5.82 -8.79 -10.93
CA ILE A 399 6.94 -9.65 -10.50
C ILE A 399 8.26 -8.89 -10.56
N THR A 400 8.55 -8.22 -11.68
CA THR A 400 9.82 -7.49 -11.86
C THR A 400 9.98 -6.39 -10.82
N SER A 401 8.88 -5.74 -10.47
CA SER A 401 8.80 -4.75 -9.40
C SER A 401 8.72 -5.37 -8.01
N GLY A 402 8.03 -6.50 -7.82
CA GLY A 402 7.98 -7.19 -6.53
C GLY A 402 9.37 -7.56 -5.99
N ILE A 403 10.31 -7.92 -6.89
CA ILE A 403 11.73 -8.13 -6.53
C ILE A 403 12.35 -6.85 -5.98
N GLY A 404 12.23 -5.74 -6.70
CA GLY A 404 12.81 -4.46 -6.27
C GLY A 404 12.13 -3.90 -5.03
N ALA A 405 10.82 -4.05 -4.91
CA ALA A 405 9.99 -3.63 -3.79
C ALA A 405 10.42 -4.32 -2.48
N ALA A 406 10.65 -5.63 -2.51
CA ALA A 406 11.17 -6.36 -1.35
C ALA A 406 12.57 -5.86 -0.94
N MET A 407 13.45 -5.62 -1.91
CA MET A 407 14.81 -5.13 -1.66
C MET A 407 14.83 -3.71 -1.10
N ILE A 408 14.06 -2.80 -1.69
CA ILE A 408 14.05 -1.38 -1.29
C ILE A 408 13.40 -1.20 0.08
N ALA A 409 12.33 -1.94 0.37
CA ALA A 409 11.69 -1.98 1.69
C ALA A 409 12.60 -2.58 2.76
N TRP A 410 13.36 -3.63 2.43
CA TRP A 410 14.34 -4.19 3.36
C TRP A 410 15.38 -3.14 3.78
N TRP A 411 15.84 -2.30 2.85
CA TRP A 411 16.79 -1.23 3.16
C TRP A 411 16.17 -0.03 3.89
N GLY A 412 14.86 0.17 3.79
CA GLY A 412 14.16 1.13 4.65
C GLY A 412 12.98 1.87 4.05
N THR A 413 12.48 1.50 2.87
CA THR A 413 11.22 2.05 2.36
C THR A 413 10.05 1.73 3.29
N ALA A 414 9.20 2.73 3.55
CA ALA A 414 8.10 2.65 4.49
C ALA A 414 6.80 2.17 3.84
N MET A 415 6.55 2.60 2.60
CA MET A 415 5.37 2.23 1.84
C MET A 415 5.73 1.88 0.39
N LEU A 416 5.04 0.89 -0.18
CA LEU A 416 5.26 0.42 -1.54
C LEU A 416 4.00 0.66 -2.38
N CYS A 417 4.10 1.45 -3.44
CA CYS A 417 3.04 1.53 -4.43
C CYS A 417 3.08 0.26 -5.26
N TYR A 418 1.97 -0.45 -5.32
CA TYR A 418 1.88 -1.66 -6.11
C TYR A 418 2.06 -1.38 -7.61
N VAL A 419 2.37 -2.43 -8.35
CA VAL A 419 2.43 -2.44 -9.81
C VAL A 419 1.62 -3.64 -10.26
N THR A 420 0.70 -3.41 -11.19
CA THR A 420 -0.18 -4.47 -11.66
C THR A 420 0.47 -5.27 -12.79
N PRO A 421 -0.04 -6.48 -13.13
CA PRO A 421 0.40 -7.18 -14.33
C PRO A 421 0.31 -6.34 -15.61
N LYS A 422 -0.70 -5.46 -15.70
CA LYS A 422 -0.98 -4.63 -16.88
C LYS A 422 -0.35 -3.24 -16.87
N GLU A 423 0.56 -2.93 -15.95
CA GLU A 423 1.14 -1.59 -15.76
C GLU A 423 1.48 -0.85 -17.07
N HIS A 424 2.28 -1.48 -17.95
CA HIS A 424 2.69 -0.90 -19.23
C HIS A 424 1.79 -1.28 -20.42
N LEU A 425 0.63 -1.89 -20.17
CA LEU A 425 -0.23 -2.49 -21.18
C LEU A 425 -1.67 -1.95 -21.18
N GLY A 426 -2.21 -1.55 -20.03
CA GLY A 426 -3.57 -1.04 -19.94
C GLY A 426 -4.10 -0.93 -18.52
N LEU A 427 -5.37 -0.58 -18.40
CA LEU A 427 -6.04 -0.47 -17.10
C LEU A 427 -6.23 -1.86 -16.46
N PRO A 428 -5.93 -2.00 -15.15
CA PRO A 428 -6.11 -3.27 -14.46
C PRO A 428 -7.60 -3.57 -14.24
N ASP A 429 -7.96 -4.85 -14.39
CA ASP A 429 -9.25 -5.36 -13.93
C ASP A 429 -9.18 -5.82 -12.47
N ARG A 430 -10.28 -6.38 -11.96
CA ARG A 430 -10.39 -6.82 -10.56
C ARG A 430 -9.35 -7.88 -10.17
N ASP A 431 -9.03 -8.79 -11.08
CA ASP A 431 -8.08 -9.88 -10.80
C ASP A 431 -6.63 -9.39 -10.90
N ASP A 432 -6.35 -8.44 -11.79
CA ASP A 432 -5.07 -7.73 -11.82
C ASP A 432 -4.81 -6.96 -10.52
N VAL A 433 -5.84 -6.29 -9.97
CA VAL A 433 -5.76 -5.59 -8.68
C VAL A 433 -5.43 -6.57 -7.55
N LYS A 434 -6.15 -7.71 -7.46
CA LYS A 434 -5.84 -8.76 -6.47
C LYS A 434 -4.40 -9.24 -6.63
N THR A 435 -3.98 -9.53 -7.85
CA THR A 435 -2.63 -10.01 -8.16
C THR A 435 -1.58 -9.01 -7.68
N GLY A 436 -1.71 -7.74 -8.03
CA GLY A 436 -0.80 -6.68 -7.59
C GLY A 436 -0.74 -6.56 -6.07
N VAL A 437 -1.89 -6.55 -5.39
CA VAL A 437 -1.97 -6.43 -3.93
C VAL A 437 -1.28 -7.61 -3.25
N ILE A 438 -1.59 -8.85 -3.65
CA ILE A 438 -0.97 -10.05 -3.09
C ILE A 438 0.54 -10.07 -3.33
N THR A 439 1.01 -9.73 -4.54
CA THR A 439 2.44 -9.64 -4.84
C THR A 439 3.15 -8.63 -3.93
N TYR A 440 2.53 -7.49 -3.67
CA TYR A 440 3.13 -6.46 -2.82
C TYR A 440 3.02 -6.77 -1.34
N LYS A 441 1.99 -7.49 -0.86
CA LYS A 441 1.99 -8.04 0.52
C LYS A 441 3.09 -9.07 0.72
N ILE A 442 3.38 -9.90 -0.29
CA ILE A 442 4.53 -10.81 -0.24
C ILE A 442 5.83 -10.00 -0.14
N ALA A 443 6.01 -8.97 -0.98
CA ALA A 443 7.22 -8.14 -0.97
C ALA A 443 7.41 -7.39 0.36
N ALA A 444 6.34 -6.78 0.89
CA ALA A 444 6.33 -6.09 2.17
C ALA A 444 6.68 -7.05 3.33
N HIS A 445 6.03 -8.21 3.40
CA HIS A 445 6.29 -9.22 4.42
C HIS A 445 7.71 -9.80 4.33
N ALA A 446 8.20 -10.07 3.12
CA ALA A 446 9.58 -10.51 2.90
C ALA A 446 10.61 -9.47 3.38
N ALA A 447 10.32 -8.18 3.17
CA ALA A 447 11.12 -7.10 3.72
C ALA A 447 11.06 -7.04 5.25
N ASP A 448 9.89 -7.22 5.85
CA ASP A 448 9.74 -7.27 7.31
C ASP A 448 10.47 -8.47 7.94
N LEU A 449 10.48 -9.64 7.29
CA LEU A 449 11.33 -10.77 7.68
C LEU A 449 12.82 -10.41 7.62
N ALA A 450 13.26 -9.79 6.53
CA ALA A 450 14.65 -9.40 6.34
C ALA A 450 15.11 -8.27 7.30
N LYS A 451 14.18 -7.39 7.70
CA LYS A 451 14.37 -6.38 8.77
C LYS A 451 14.41 -7.01 10.16
N GLY A 452 13.93 -8.26 10.33
CA GLY A 452 13.74 -8.88 11.63
C GLY A 452 12.61 -8.23 12.44
N HIS A 453 11.56 -7.76 11.78
CA HIS A 453 10.43 -7.10 12.44
C HIS A 453 9.76 -8.06 13.45
N PRO A 454 9.48 -7.63 14.68
CA PRO A 454 8.77 -8.45 15.66
C PRO A 454 7.43 -8.98 15.11
N GLY A 455 7.16 -10.27 15.29
CA GLY A 455 5.92 -10.92 14.84
C GLY A 455 5.92 -11.40 13.37
N ALA A 456 6.80 -10.90 12.49
CA ALA A 456 6.80 -11.32 11.08
C ALA A 456 7.09 -12.82 10.93
N ARG A 457 8.14 -13.32 11.61
CA ARG A 457 8.54 -14.73 11.55
C ARG A 457 7.50 -15.71 12.12
N GLU A 458 6.69 -15.26 13.09
CA GLU A 458 5.68 -16.11 13.72
C GLU A 458 4.66 -16.63 12.69
N TRP A 459 4.31 -15.81 11.71
CA TRP A 459 3.40 -16.20 10.63
C TRP A 459 4.01 -17.29 9.74
N ASP A 460 5.25 -17.12 9.28
CA ASP A 460 5.97 -18.13 8.48
C ASP A 460 6.12 -19.45 9.22
N ASP A 461 6.49 -19.40 10.50
CA ASP A 461 6.70 -20.57 11.33
C ASP A 461 5.36 -21.28 11.58
N ALA A 462 4.26 -20.55 11.82
CA ALA A 462 2.94 -21.13 11.98
C ALA A 462 2.45 -21.86 10.71
N LEU A 463 2.59 -21.23 9.54
CA LEU A 463 2.20 -21.83 8.25
C LEU A 463 3.10 -23.04 7.93
N SER A 464 4.40 -22.92 8.15
CA SER A 464 5.35 -24.00 7.91
C SER A 464 5.10 -25.20 8.82
N GLN A 465 4.75 -24.96 10.07
CA GLN A 465 4.33 -26.01 10.99
C GLN A 465 3.02 -26.66 10.53
N ALA A 466 2.01 -25.90 10.13
CA ALA A 466 0.76 -26.44 9.60
C ALA A 466 1.00 -27.35 8.38
N ARG A 467 1.89 -26.92 7.48
CA ARG A 467 2.32 -27.70 6.31
C ARG A 467 3.04 -28.98 6.71
N PHE A 468 3.97 -28.93 7.66
CA PHE A 468 4.69 -30.12 8.14
C PHE A 468 3.76 -31.13 8.84
N ASP A 469 2.77 -30.61 9.58
CA ASP A 469 1.78 -31.42 10.29
C ASP A 469 0.66 -31.93 9.40
N PHE A 470 0.63 -31.53 8.12
CA PHE A 470 -0.46 -31.81 7.16
C PHE A 470 -1.83 -31.27 7.61
N ARG A 471 -1.83 -30.16 8.34
CA ARG A 471 -3.04 -29.41 8.70
C ARG A 471 -3.42 -28.50 7.53
N TRP A 472 -3.94 -29.09 6.45
CA TRP A 472 -4.21 -28.40 5.19
C TRP A 472 -5.12 -27.19 5.35
N GLU A 473 -6.21 -27.33 6.10
CA GLU A 473 -7.13 -26.22 6.41
C GLU A 473 -6.43 -25.06 7.10
N ASP A 474 -5.57 -25.34 8.08
CA ASP A 474 -4.77 -24.31 8.76
C ASP A 474 -3.77 -23.67 7.81
N GLN A 475 -3.12 -24.45 6.94
CA GLN A 475 -2.20 -23.94 5.93
C GLN A 475 -2.92 -22.99 4.94
N PHE A 476 -4.12 -23.33 4.48
CA PHE A 476 -4.91 -22.46 3.61
C PHE A 476 -5.32 -21.19 4.33
N ASN A 477 -5.85 -21.30 5.55
CA ASN A 477 -6.35 -20.15 6.31
C ASN A 477 -5.24 -19.18 6.72
N LEU A 478 -4.01 -19.71 6.92
CA LEU A 478 -2.82 -18.91 7.18
C LEU A 478 -2.22 -18.28 5.91
N SER A 479 -2.62 -18.66 4.70
CA SER A 479 -2.02 -18.05 3.50
C SER A 479 -2.50 -16.60 3.31
N LEU A 480 -1.75 -15.84 2.49
CA LEU A 480 -2.16 -14.50 2.06
C LEU A 480 -3.42 -14.54 1.18
N ASP A 481 -3.59 -15.61 0.41
CA ASP A 481 -4.74 -15.84 -0.46
C ASP A 481 -5.31 -17.25 -0.23
N PRO A 482 -6.17 -17.42 0.80
CA PRO A 482 -6.75 -18.71 1.14
C PRO A 482 -7.56 -19.34 0.01
N ASP A 483 -8.22 -18.50 -0.80
CA ASP A 483 -9.07 -18.94 -1.90
C ASP A 483 -8.23 -19.65 -2.98
N THR A 484 -7.15 -19.01 -3.43
CA THR A 484 -6.24 -19.58 -4.44
C THR A 484 -5.49 -20.81 -3.91
N ALA A 485 -5.00 -20.76 -2.66
CA ALA A 485 -4.26 -21.87 -2.07
C ALA A 485 -5.10 -23.16 -2.00
N ARG A 486 -6.39 -23.01 -1.68
CA ARG A 486 -7.34 -24.12 -1.61
C ARG A 486 -7.71 -24.62 -3.01
N ALA A 487 -7.98 -23.71 -3.94
CA ALA A 487 -8.29 -24.05 -5.33
C ALA A 487 -7.18 -24.91 -5.97
N PHE A 488 -5.91 -24.51 -5.84
CA PHE A 488 -4.78 -25.26 -6.42
C PHE A 488 -4.57 -26.63 -5.79
N HIS A 489 -4.89 -26.80 -4.50
CA HIS A 489 -4.89 -28.12 -3.88
C HIS A 489 -6.01 -29.00 -4.46
N ASP A 490 -7.23 -28.47 -4.49
CA ASP A 490 -8.45 -29.20 -4.85
C ASP A 490 -8.51 -29.55 -6.35
N GLU A 491 -7.78 -28.84 -7.21
CA GLU A 491 -7.59 -29.22 -8.63
C GLU A 491 -7.08 -30.66 -8.81
N THR A 492 -6.28 -31.16 -7.86
CA THR A 492 -5.70 -32.50 -7.91
C THR A 492 -6.24 -33.45 -6.85
N LEU A 493 -6.63 -32.94 -5.69
CA LEU A 493 -7.12 -33.71 -4.55
C LEU A 493 -8.42 -33.12 -3.98
N PRO A 494 -9.53 -33.11 -4.74
CA PRO A 494 -10.75 -32.40 -4.37
C PRO A 494 -11.55 -33.05 -3.22
N ALA A 495 -11.26 -34.31 -2.90
CA ALA A 495 -12.04 -35.05 -1.92
C ALA A 495 -11.73 -34.56 -0.50
N GLU A 496 -12.75 -34.30 0.32
CA GLU A 496 -12.59 -33.85 1.72
C GLU A 496 -11.57 -34.66 2.55
N PRO A 497 -11.50 -36.01 2.45
CA PRO A 497 -10.46 -36.77 3.15
C PRO A 497 -9.02 -36.38 2.79
N ALA A 498 -8.78 -35.80 1.61
CA ALA A 498 -7.45 -35.36 1.19
C ALA A 498 -6.92 -34.18 2.03
N LYS A 499 -7.79 -33.40 2.66
CA LYS A 499 -7.41 -32.31 3.59
C LYS A 499 -6.91 -32.83 4.94
N THR A 500 -6.96 -34.15 5.15
CA THR A 500 -6.33 -34.86 6.28
C THR A 500 -5.18 -35.77 5.82
N ALA A 501 -4.83 -35.76 4.53
CA ALA A 501 -3.82 -36.64 3.99
C ALA A 501 -2.41 -36.19 4.37
N HIS A 502 -1.58 -37.14 4.81
CA HIS A 502 -0.17 -36.93 5.10
C HIS A 502 0.72 -36.94 3.83
N PHE A 503 0.25 -36.33 2.75
CA PHE A 503 0.99 -36.13 1.51
C PHE A 503 0.31 -35.11 0.62
N CYS A 504 1.06 -34.49 -0.29
CA CYS A 504 0.53 -33.69 -1.39
C CYS A 504 0.51 -34.49 -2.70
N SER A 505 -0.22 -34.00 -3.70
CA SER A 505 -0.29 -34.61 -5.03
C SER A 505 1.08 -34.70 -5.73
N MET A 506 2.03 -33.82 -5.42
CA MET A 506 3.38 -33.85 -6.01
C MET A 506 4.22 -35.06 -5.58
N CYS A 507 4.15 -35.48 -4.32
CA CYS A 507 4.97 -36.60 -3.80
C CYS A 507 4.20 -37.91 -3.67
N GLY A 508 2.87 -37.83 -3.60
CA GLY A 508 1.99 -38.95 -3.36
C GLY A 508 2.19 -39.65 -2.01
N PRO A 509 1.40 -40.69 -1.73
CA PRO A 509 1.33 -41.35 -0.43
C PRO A 509 2.51 -42.27 -0.12
N LYS A 510 3.61 -42.25 -0.86
CA LYS A 510 4.77 -43.11 -0.58
C LYS A 510 6.05 -42.33 -0.31
N PHE A 511 6.21 -41.17 -0.96
CA PHE A 511 7.48 -40.45 -0.99
C PHE A 511 7.36 -39.02 -0.47
N CYS A 512 6.29 -38.68 0.23
CA CYS A 512 6.21 -37.39 0.89
C CYS A 512 7.34 -37.26 1.93
N SER A 513 8.29 -36.37 1.65
CA SER A 513 9.47 -36.12 2.49
C SER A 513 9.10 -35.67 3.89
N MET A 514 8.10 -34.80 4.01
CA MET A 514 7.60 -34.33 5.32
C MET A 514 6.99 -35.47 6.14
N ARG A 515 6.26 -36.39 5.51
CA ARG A 515 5.71 -37.55 6.21
C ARG A 515 6.81 -38.48 6.70
N ILE A 516 7.78 -38.82 5.83
CA ILE A 516 8.92 -39.66 6.22
C ILE A 516 9.67 -39.02 7.39
N SER A 517 9.90 -37.70 7.34
CA SER A 517 10.58 -36.96 8.40
C SER A 517 9.77 -36.92 9.70
N ARG A 518 8.45 -36.84 9.61
CA ARG A 518 7.54 -36.94 10.74
C ARG A 518 7.55 -38.34 11.35
N ASP A 519 7.44 -39.40 10.55
CA ASP A 519 7.53 -40.78 11.01
C ASP A 519 8.86 -41.04 11.75
N ILE A 520 9.97 -40.47 11.25
CA ILE A 520 11.28 -40.50 11.92
C ILE A 520 11.22 -39.74 13.25
N SER A 521 10.68 -38.52 13.26
CA SER A 521 10.59 -37.68 14.47
C SER A 521 9.70 -38.30 15.54
N GLU A 522 8.58 -38.91 15.17
CA GLU A 522 7.68 -39.61 16.09
C GLU A 522 8.31 -40.90 16.62
N ARG A 523 9.01 -41.67 15.76
CA ARG A 523 9.65 -42.94 16.14
C ARG A 523 10.94 -42.77 16.94
N PHE A 524 11.69 -41.68 16.71
CA PHE A 524 13.04 -41.50 17.24
C PHE A 524 13.28 -40.16 17.98
N GLY A 525 12.36 -39.19 17.89
CA GLY A 525 12.56 -37.83 18.42
C GLY A 525 11.65 -37.42 19.59
N ALA A 526 10.59 -38.17 19.91
CA ALA A 526 9.68 -37.81 21.00
C ALA A 526 10.26 -38.19 22.38
N GLY A 527 10.85 -37.21 23.08
CA GLY A 527 11.10 -37.27 24.52
C GLY A 527 12.55 -37.40 25.00
N SER A 528 13.55 -37.16 24.15
CA SER A 528 14.95 -37.29 24.56
C SER A 528 15.82 -36.14 24.08
N ASP A 529 16.33 -35.32 25.01
CA ASP A 529 17.57 -34.54 24.86
C ASP A 529 18.82 -35.47 24.75
N VAL A 530 18.64 -36.64 24.14
CA VAL A 530 19.66 -37.68 24.02
C VAL A 530 20.08 -37.69 22.56
N GLU A 531 21.32 -37.26 22.30
CA GLU A 531 21.97 -37.52 21.02
C GLU A 531 21.93 -39.04 20.79
N LEU A 532 21.33 -39.48 19.67
CA LEU A 532 21.38 -40.88 19.25
C LEU A 532 22.85 -41.30 19.20
N SER A 533 23.19 -42.39 19.89
CA SER A 533 24.53 -42.95 19.84
C SER A 533 24.87 -43.39 18.41
N LYS A 534 26.17 -43.40 18.06
CA LYS A 534 26.62 -43.90 16.75
C LYS A 534 26.16 -45.35 16.51
N GLU A 535 26.05 -46.16 17.56
CA GLU A 535 25.55 -47.53 17.46
C GLU A 535 24.05 -47.59 17.09
N GLU A 536 23.21 -46.73 17.66
CA GLU A 536 21.77 -46.68 17.36
C GLU A 536 21.50 -46.23 15.92
N ILE A 537 22.24 -45.21 15.45
CA ILE A 537 22.16 -44.74 14.06
C ILE A 537 22.58 -45.86 13.10
N ALA A 538 23.69 -46.54 13.38
CA ALA A 538 24.18 -47.63 12.55
C ALA A 538 23.18 -48.81 12.51
N ALA A 539 22.59 -49.18 13.65
CA ALA A 539 21.60 -50.24 13.73
C ALA A 539 20.32 -49.91 12.94
N GLY A 540 19.80 -48.68 13.07
CA GLY A 540 18.62 -48.22 12.32
C GLY A 540 18.86 -48.16 10.81
N MET A 541 20.05 -47.73 10.38
CA MET A 541 20.43 -47.74 8.96
C MET A 541 20.55 -49.16 8.40
N ILE A 542 21.03 -50.12 9.19
CA ILE A 542 21.09 -51.54 8.79
C ILE A 542 19.67 -52.09 8.64
N GLU A 543 18.75 -51.78 9.56
CA GLU A 543 17.35 -52.19 9.48
C GLU A 543 16.68 -51.65 8.20
N LYS A 544 16.83 -50.36 7.92
CA LYS A 544 16.30 -49.75 6.69
C LYS A 544 16.93 -50.30 5.41
N SER A 545 18.23 -50.60 5.43
CA SER A 545 18.90 -51.26 4.30
C SER A 545 18.31 -52.65 4.03
N ARG A 546 17.96 -53.40 5.09
CA ARG A 546 17.28 -54.70 4.96
C ARG A 546 15.86 -54.55 4.43
N GLU A 547 15.11 -53.57 4.90
CA GLU A 547 13.75 -53.27 4.42
C GLU A 547 13.76 -52.90 2.93
N PHE A 548 14.73 -52.08 2.49
CA PHE A 548 14.94 -51.73 1.08
C PHE A 548 15.26 -52.95 0.22
N ALA A 549 16.17 -53.82 0.70
CA ALA A 549 16.51 -55.06 0.01
C ALA A 549 15.31 -56.03 -0.06
N ALA A 550 14.54 -56.18 1.02
CA ALA A 550 13.33 -56.99 1.06
C ALA A 550 12.25 -56.46 0.12
N SER A 551 12.23 -55.15 -0.10
CA SER A 551 11.36 -54.47 -1.06
C SER A 551 11.89 -54.54 -2.51
N GLY A 552 12.86 -55.42 -2.79
CA GLY A 552 13.39 -55.68 -4.12
C GLY A 552 14.41 -54.65 -4.61
N ASN A 553 15.04 -53.88 -3.71
CA ASN A 553 15.95 -52.77 -4.03
C ASN A 553 15.31 -51.70 -4.93
N ARG A 554 13.98 -51.56 -4.87
CA ARG A 554 13.24 -50.59 -5.66
C ARG A 554 12.94 -49.38 -4.81
N VAL A 555 13.32 -48.21 -5.31
CA VAL A 555 12.86 -46.95 -4.73
C VAL A 555 11.35 -46.82 -4.92
N TYR A 556 10.82 -47.24 -6.07
CA TYR A 556 9.40 -47.19 -6.40
C TYR A 556 8.72 -48.55 -6.17
N LEU A 557 7.89 -48.66 -5.14
CA LEU A 557 7.06 -49.84 -4.87
C LEU A 557 5.68 -49.70 -5.53
N PRO A 558 5.14 -50.73 -6.20
CA PRO A 558 3.83 -50.68 -6.86
C PRO A 558 2.72 -50.22 -5.91
N LEU A 559 1.82 -49.34 -6.35
CA LEU A 559 0.77 -48.74 -5.52
C LEU A 559 -0.35 -49.73 -5.12
N ALA A 560 -0.44 -50.87 -5.80
CA ALA A 560 -1.14 -52.10 -5.41
C ALA A 560 -0.68 -53.23 -6.38
N GLU A 561 -1.02 -54.49 -6.08
CA GLU A 561 -1.18 -55.53 -7.13
C GLU A 561 -2.51 -55.35 -7.84
#